data_AF-A0A023BPC9-F1
#
_entry.id   AF-A0A023BPC9-F1
#
_cell.length_a   1.000
_cell.length_b   1.000
_cell.length_c   1.000
_cell.angle_alpha   90.00
_cell.angle_beta   90.00
_cell.angle_gamma   90.00
#
_symmetry.space_group_name_H-M   'P 1'
#
loop_
_entity.id
_entity.type
_entity.pdbx_description
1 polymer ?
#
loop_
_entity_poly.entity_id
_entity_poly.type
_entity_poly.pdbx_seq_one_letter_code
_entity_poly.pdbx_strand_id
1 'polypeptide(L)'
;MAIVDRPTLYSYFETGDRPTQNQFVDLIDSNFNLAENSLAQGWMTRFLEVGEDVFIIEAFSIPLGVNEASNVRFSWRVNPDGAGDVTATFTLFYYSDIQNTDFPLSGFDIFGGFFKHTVVSEEIVVPGSTTDNVFVDELIALDLPLLHNNIQLLVVYLTLGAAESSGNPIMSFEFN
;
A
#
# COMPACT_ATOMS: atom_id res chain seq x y z
N MET A 1 -10.77 -23.55 6.65
CA MET A 1 -9.91 -24.12 7.72
C MET A 1 -9.29 -25.34 7.10
N ALA A 2 -7.96 -25.39 7.07
CA ALA A 2 -7.21 -26.47 6.43
C ALA A 2 -7.60 -27.79 7.07
N ILE A 3 -7.72 -28.83 6.25
CA ILE A 3 -8.15 -30.16 6.71
C ILE A 3 -7.10 -30.80 7.62
N VAL A 4 -5.81 -30.44 7.44
CA VAL A 4 -4.67 -30.98 8.21
C VAL A 4 -3.72 -29.86 8.63
N ASP A 5 -3.01 -30.08 9.75
CA ASP A 5 -2.05 -29.11 10.31
C ASP A 5 -0.64 -29.19 9.66
N ARG A 6 0.17 -28.14 9.85
CA ARG A 6 1.51 -28.03 9.23
C ARG A 6 2.49 -29.15 9.63
N PRO A 7 2.56 -29.63 10.89
CA PRO A 7 3.41 -30.77 11.23
C PRO A 7 3.04 -32.03 10.44
N THR A 8 1.74 -32.28 10.25
CA THR A 8 1.27 -33.40 9.42
C THR A 8 1.70 -33.23 7.96
N LEU A 9 1.59 -32.02 7.39
CA LEU A 9 2.05 -31.74 6.01
C LEU A 9 3.57 -31.92 5.84
N TYR A 10 4.38 -31.54 6.83
CA TYR A 10 5.83 -31.73 6.77
C TYR A 10 6.21 -33.22 6.82
N SER A 11 5.50 -34.02 7.60
CA SER A 11 5.72 -35.47 7.68
C SER A 11 5.56 -36.17 6.34
N TYR A 12 4.82 -35.60 5.39
CA TYR A 12 4.65 -36.16 4.04
C TYR A 12 5.95 -36.17 3.22
N PHE A 13 6.97 -35.43 3.65
CA PHE A 13 8.26 -35.30 2.95
C PHE A 13 9.45 -35.84 3.75
N GLU A 14 9.27 -36.22 5.01
CA GLU A 14 10.39 -36.66 5.88
C GLU A 14 11.05 -37.96 5.40
N THR A 15 10.31 -38.82 4.69
CA THR A 15 10.83 -40.08 4.14
C THR A 15 11.32 -39.96 2.70
N GLY A 16 11.23 -38.78 2.08
CA GLY A 16 11.57 -38.56 0.66
C GLY A 16 10.58 -39.19 -0.32
N ASP A 17 9.43 -39.66 0.16
CA ASP A 17 8.38 -40.22 -0.67
C ASP A 17 7.63 -39.13 -1.44
N ARG A 18 7.15 -39.48 -2.64
CA ARG A 18 6.25 -38.61 -3.40
C ARG A 18 4.88 -38.62 -2.71
N PRO A 19 4.28 -37.47 -2.40
CA PRO A 19 2.95 -37.42 -1.79
C PRO A 19 1.92 -38.20 -2.61
N THR A 20 1.01 -38.88 -1.93
CA THR A 20 -0.14 -39.53 -2.54
C THR A 20 -1.15 -38.48 -3.04
N GLN A 21 -2.09 -38.89 -3.88
CA GLN A 21 -3.12 -37.98 -4.41
C GLN A 21 -3.92 -37.26 -3.30
N ASN A 22 -4.22 -37.94 -2.20
CA ASN A 22 -4.93 -37.33 -1.07
C ASN A 22 -4.04 -36.32 -0.34
N GLN A 23 -2.77 -36.63 -0.14
CA GLN A 23 -1.80 -35.71 0.44
C GLN A 23 -1.56 -34.48 -0.46
N PHE A 24 -1.66 -34.63 -1.78
CA PHE A 24 -1.66 -33.49 -2.70
C PHE A 24 -2.90 -32.61 -2.54
N VAL A 25 -4.08 -33.19 -2.30
CA VAL A 25 -5.30 -32.41 -2.01
C VAL A 25 -5.13 -31.64 -0.70
N ASP A 26 -4.59 -32.26 0.34
CA ASP A 26 -4.28 -31.60 1.61
C ASP A 26 -3.27 -30.45 1.44
N LEU A 27 -2.23 -30.64 0.61
CA LEU A 27 -1.24 -29.61 0.29
C LEU A 27 -1.86 -28.44 -0.48
N ILE A 28 -2.75 -28.71 -1.44
CA ILE A 28 -3.48 -27.67 -2.17
C ILE A 28 -4.43 -26.92 -1.22
N ASP A 29 -5.20 -27.63 -0.41
CA ASP A 29 -6.11 -27.05 0.58
C ASP A 29 -5.35 -26.15 1.58
N SER A 30 -4.16 -26.56 2.03
CA SER A 30 -3.31 -25.75 2.91
C SER A 30 -2.77 -24.48 2.24
N ASN A 31 -2.42 -24.54 0.96
CA ASN A 31 -1.96 -23.36 0.19
C ASN A 31 -3.09 -22.36 -0.09
N PHE A 32 -4.34 -22.84 -0.23
CA PHE A 32 -5.50 -21.97 -0.41
C PHE A 32 -6.12 -21.51 0.92
N ASN A 33 -5.86 -22.22 2.02
CA ASN A 33 -6.24 -21.79 3.37
C ASN A 33 -5.21 -20.78 3.91
N LEU A 34 -5.16 -19.62 3.26
CA LEU A 34 -4.41 -18.41 3.63
C LEU A 34 -4.72 -17.90 5.06
N ALA A 35 -5.75 -18.44 5.71
CA ALA A 35 -6.13 -18.11 7.08
C ALA A 35 -5.10 -18.52 8.15
N GLU A 36 -4.09 -19.36 7.83
CA GLU A 36 -3.02 -19.75 8.76
C GLU A 36 -1.66 -19.08 8.49
N ASN A 37 -1.51 -18.30 7.42
CA ASN A 37 -0.42 -17.34 7.32
C ASN A 37 -0.95 -15.99 7.82
N SER A 38 -1.00 -15.85 9.14
CA SER A 38 -1.34 -14.61 9.84
C SER A 38 -0.29 -13.50 9.66
N LEU A 39 0.44 -13.47 8.55
CA LEU A 39 1.45 -12.48 8.26
C LEU A 39 1.27 -11.99 6.82
N ALA A 40 0.19 -11.25 6.57
CA ALA A 40 0.22 -10.20 5.56
C ALA A 40 1.06 -8.99 6.05
N GLN A 41 2.09 -9.27 6.86
CA GLN A 41 3.03 -8.30 7.37
C GLN A 41 4.12 -8.07 6.33
N GLY A 42 4.46 -6.81 6.10
CA GLY A 42 5.48 -6.40 5.15
C GLY A 42 4.96 -5.44 4.10
N TRP A 43 5.71 -5.36 2.99
CA TRP A 43 5.53 -4.32 2.00
C TRP A 43 4.57 -4.74 0.88
N MET A 44 3.52 -3.96 0.68
CA MET A 44 2.70 -4.00 -0.53
C MET A 44 3.09 -2.87 -1.47
N THR A 45 3.50 -3.18 -2.69
CA THR A 45 3.94 -2.20 -3.68
C THR A 45 2.95 -2.06 -4.83
N ARG A 46 2.74 -0.83 -5.30
CA ARG A 46 1.95 -0.50 -6.48
C ARG A 46 2.67 0.52 -7.35
N PHE A 47 2.55 0.32 -8.65
CA PHE A 47 2.94 1.30 -9.66
C PHE A 47 1.76 2.24 -9.91
N LEU A 48 2.02 3.54 -9.84
CA LEU A 48 1.03 4.58 -10.10
C LEU A 48 1.17 5.03 -11.55
N GLU A 49 0.11 4.86 -12.34
CA GLU A 49 0.12 5.27 -13.74
C GLU A 49 -0.14 6.78 -13.81
N VAL A 50 0.85 7.53 -14.32
CA VAL A 50 0.69 8.97 -14.57
C VAL A 50 0.08 9.12 -15.96
N GLY A 51 -1.17 9.59 -16.01
CA GLY A 51 -1.84 9.95 -17.27
C GLY A 51 -1.38 11.31 -17.79
N GLU A 52 -2.10 11.85 -18.78
CA GLU A 52 -1.92 13.25 -19.21
C GLU A 52 -2.25 14.23 -18.08
N ASP A 53 -3.14 13.81 -17.17
CA ASP A 53 -3.51 14.54 -15.97
C ASP A 53 -2.44 14.35 -14.89
N VAL A 54 -1.98 15.48 -14.37
CA VAL A 54 -0.95 15.58 -13.33
C VAL A 54 -1.51 15.28 -11.92
N PHE A 55 -2.57 14.48 -11.87
CA PHE A 55 -3.34 14.16 -10.67
C PHE A 55 -3.79 12.70 -10.72
N ILE A 56 -3.45 11.95 -9.67
CA ILE A 56 -3.70 10.52 -9.55
C ILE A 56 -4.49 10.29 -8.27
N ILE A 57 -5.59 9.54 -8.39
CA ILE A 57 -6.32 8.99 -7.25
C ILE A 57 -6.17 7.49 -7.31
N GLU A 58 -5.63 6.89 -6.26
CA GLU A 58 -5.43 5.46 -6.22
C GLU A 58 -5.91 4.83 -4.91
N ALA A 59 -6.66 3.75 -5.04
CA ALA A 59 -7.34 3.09 -3.93
C ALA A 59 -6.65 1.76 -3.59
N PHE A 60 -6.24 1.61 -2.33
CA PHE A 60 -5.49 0.45 -1.84
C PHE A 60 -6.34 -0.37 -0.89
N SER A 61 -6.48 -1.66 -1.20
CA SER A 61 -7.09 -2.62 -0.29
C SER A 61 -6.14 -2.94 0.86
N ILE A 62 -6.67 -2.94 2.07
CA ILE A 62 -5.93 -3.34 3.26
C ILE A 62 -5.93 -4.88 3.31
N PRO A 63 -4.77 -5.54 3.50
CA PRO A 63 -4.72 -6.99 3.63
C PRO A 63 -5.53 -7.50 4.82
N LEU A 64 -6.00 -8.74 4.75
CA LEU A 64 -6.66 -9.36 5.90
C LEU A 64 -5.62 -9.72 6.97
N GLY A 65 -5.93 -9.40 8.23
CA GLY A 65 -5.11 -9.78 9.38
C GLY A 65 -3.97 -8.82 9.72
N VAL A 66 -3.85 -7.69 9.03
CA VAL A 66 -2.96 -6.59 9.45
C VAL A 66 -3.68 -5.68 10.42
N ASN A 67 -2.92 -5.14 11.36
CA ASN A 67 -3.40 -4.37 12.49
C ASN A 67 -2.95 -2.91 12.42
N GLU A 68 -1.93 -2.63 11.62
CA GLU A 68 -1.31 -1.33 11.49
C GLU A 68 -0.77 -1.14 10.06
N ALA A 69 -0.84 0.09 9.56
CA ALA A 69 0.00 0.55 8.45
C ALA A 69 1.05 1.49 9.05
N SER A 70 2.32 1.06 9.05
CA SER A 70 3.42 1.71 9.78
C SER A 70 4.22 2.70 8.95
N ASN A 71 4.30 2.47 7.65
CA ASN A 71 5.06 3.32 6.74
C ASN A 71 4.45 3.33 5.35
N VAL A 72 4.66 4.43 4.63
CA VAL A 72 4.53 4.50 3.17
C VAL A 72 5.85 4.96 2.59
N ARG A 73 6.30 4.27 1.55
CA ARG A 73 7.47 4.65 0.76
C ARG A 73 7.01 5.14 -0.60
N PHE A 74 7.40 6.35 -0.94
CA PHE A 74 7.17 6.95 -2.24
C PHE A 74 8.49 7.06 -2.99
N SER A 75 8.57 6.40 -4.15
CA SER A 75 9.75 6.47 -4.99
C SER A 75 9.37 6.96 -6.39
N TRP A 76 10.13 7.91 -6.92
CA TRP A 76 9.79 8.54 -8.19
C TRP A 76 11.04 9.02 -8.92
N ARG A 77 11.12 8.69 -10.20
CA ARG A 77 12.15 9.23 -11.08
C ARG A 77 11.62 10.50 -11.73
N VAL A 78 12.34 11.59 -11.54
CA VAL A 78 12.00 12.92 -12.04
C VAL A 78 13.07 13.35 -13.02
N ASN A 79 12.64 13.90 -14.15
CA ASN A 79 13.53 14.61 -15.06
C ASN A 79 13.06 16.06 -15.13
N PRO A 80 13.62 16.97 -14.32
CA PRO A 80 13.24 18.37 -14.36
C PRO A 80 13.81 19.01 -15.63
N ASP A 81 13.12 18.85 -16.77
CA ASP A 81 13.51 19.49 -18.03
C ASP A 81 13.07 20.97 -18.04
N GLY A 82 13.79 21.81 -17.30
CA GLY A 82 13.53 23.24 -17.28
C GLY A 82 13.96 23.95 -16.01
N ALA A 83 13.81 25.27 -15.98
CA ALA A 83 14.26 26.13 -14.87
C ALA A 83 13.33 26.14 -13.64
N GLY A 84 12.34 25.24 -13.58
CA GLY A 84 11.30 25.21 -12.54
C GLY A 84 11.40 23.97 -11.67
N ASP A 85 11.12 24.13 -10.37
CA ASP A 85 11.05 23.01 -9.44
C ASP A 85 9.90 22.07 -9.84
N VAL A 86 10.15 20.77 -9.71
CA VAL A 86 9.11 19.75 -9.82
C VAL A 86 8.62 19.45 -8.41
N THR A 87 7.33 19.64 -8.18
CA THR A 87 6.72 19.34 -6.88
C THR A 87 5.91 18.05 -6.98
N ALA A 88 5.84 17.25 -5.93
CA ALA A 88 4.83 16.21 -5.75
C ALA A 88 4.15 16.42 -4.40
N THR A 89 2.83 16.54 -4.41
CA THR A 89 2.03 16.53 -3.19
C THR A 89 1.38 15.18 -3.05
N PHE A 90 1.78 14.46 -2.02
CA PHE A 90 1.20 13.18 -1.63
C PHE A 90 0.27 13.40 -0.45
N THR A 91 -0.98 12.95 -0.57
CA THR A 91 -1.93 12.92 0.55
C THR A 91 -2.54 11.53 0.66
N LEU A 92 -2.45 10.94 1.85
CA LEU A 92 -3.09 9.67 2.19
C LEU A 92 -4.33 9.92 3.03
N PHE A 93 -5.44 9.38 2.57
CA PHE A 93 -6.69 9.32 3.30
C PHE A 93 -7.02 7.89 3.67
N TYR A 94 -7.80 7.75 4.73
CA TYR A 94 -8.57 6.53 4.94
C TYR A 94 -10.05 6.83 5.12
N TYR A 95 -10.85 5.80 4.86
CA TYR A 95 -12.30 5.84 4.98
C TYR A 95 -12.78 4.85 6.04
N SER A 96 -13.59 5.34 6.96
CA SER A 96 -14.17 4.56 8.05
C SER A 96 -15.66 4.87 8.23
N ASP A 97 -16.40 3.91 8.78
CA ASP A 97 -17.81 4.09 9.15
C ASP A 97 -17.98 4.87 10.46
N ILE A 98 -16.94 4.87 11.29
CA ILE A 98 -16.87 5.59 12.57
C ILE A 98 -15.87 6.73 12.44
N GLN A 99 -16.24 7.89 12.96
CA GLN A 99 -15.33 9.03 13.03
C GLN A 99 -14.21 8.74 14.03
N ASN A 100 -12.97 8.85 13.58
CA ASN A 100 -11.81 8.86 14.47
C ASN A 100 -11.39 10.32 14.77
N THR A 101 -11.19 10.65 16.03
CA THR A 101 -10.76 11.99 16.45
C THR A 101 -9.25 12.21 16.42
N ASP A 102 -8.46 11.14 16.30
CA ASP A 102 -7.00 11.19 16.27
C ASP A 102 -6.48 11.69 14.91
N PHE A 103 -7.30 11.58 13.86
CA PHE A 103 -6.97 12.03 12.52
C PHE A 103 -7.89 13.17 12.05
N PRO A 104 -7.33 14.24 11.43
CA PRO A 104 -8.13 15.35 10.92
C PRO A 104 -9.22 14.88 9.95
N LEU A 105 -10.45 15.33 10.20
CA LEU A 105 -11.58 15.12 9.30
C LEU A 105 -11.41 16.05 8.08
N SER A 106 -11.20 15.46 6.91
CA SER A 106 -11.06 16.20 5.64
C SER A 106 -12.34 16.24 4.82
N GLY A 107 -13.45 15.78 5.41
CA GLY A 107 -14.78 15.86 4.86
C GLY A 107 -15.58 14.59 5.11
N PHE A 108 -16.81 14.61 4.62
CA PHE A 108 -17.71 13.46 4.54
C PHE A 108 -17.83 13.10 3.06
N ASP A 109 -17.70 11.82 2.70
CA ASP A 109 -17.42 11.48 1.30
C ASP A 109 -18.60 11.02 0.46
N ILE A 110 -18.40 11.16 -0.85
CA ILE A 110 -19.25 10.79 -1.99
C ILE A 110 -19.51 9.29 -2.14
N PHE A 111 -18.79 8.42 -1.41
CA PHE A 111 -18.97 6.95 -1.42
C PHE A 111 -19.99 6.43 -0.39
N GLY A 112 -20.96 7.25 0.03
CA GLY A 112 -22.15 6.74 0.73
C GLY A 112 -22.09 6.76 2.26
N GLY A 113 -21.48 7.79 2.84
CA GLY A 113 -21.66 8.09 4.27
C GLY A 113 -20.51 7.68 5.19
N PHE A 114 -19.33 7.45 4.63
CA PHE A 114 -18.10 7.23 5.39
C PHE A 114 -17.44 8.55 5.79
N PHE A 115 -16.77 8.54 6.94
CA PHE A 115 -15.88 9.62 7.36
C PHE A 115 -14.55 9.51 6.59
N LYS A 116 -14.06 10.64 6.07
CA LYS A 116 -12.77 10.72 5.38
C LYS A 116 -11.75 11.42 6.27
N HIS A 117 -10.71 10.69 6.64
CA HIS A 117 -9.66 11.19 7.52
C HIS A 117 -8.34 11.31 6.77
N THR A 118 -7.60 12.39 7.01
CA THR A 118 -6.23 12.53 6.49
C THR A 118 -5.27 11.85 7.44
N VAL A 119 -4.48 10.92 6.91
CA VAL A 119 -3.39 10.27 7.65
C VAL A 119 -2.15 11.15 7.59
N VAL A 120 -1.75 11.52 6.38
CA VAL A 120 -0.54 12.29 6.12
C VAL A 120 -0.70 13.09 4.83
N SER A 121 -0.06 14.26 4.78
CA SER A 121 0.06 15.07 3.58
C SER A 121 1.47 15.66 3.53
N GLU A 122 2.24 15.27 2.53
CA GLU A 122 3.62 15.69 2.34
C GLU A 122 3.80 16.36 0.98
N GLU A 123 4.66 17.38 0.95
CA GLU A 123 5.10 18.05 -0.26
C GLU A 123 6.59 17.73 -0.47
N ILE A 124 6.89 17.16 -1.64
CA ILE A 124 8.24 16.83 -2.06
C ILE A 124 8.61 17.80 -3.17
N VAL A 125 9.75 18.47 -3.03
CA VAL A 125 10.25 19.44 -4.01
C VAL A 125 11.58 18.96 -4.58
N VAL A 126 11.61 18.76 -5.90
CA VAL A 126 12.83 18.46 -6.67
C VAL A 126 13.28 19.74 -7.38
N PRO A 127 14.44 20.31 -7.00
CA PRO A 127 14.90 21.56 -7.58
C PRO A 127 15.14 21.48 -9.10
N GLY A 128 14.61 22.46 -9.84
CA GLY A 128 14.70 22.55 -11.31
C GLY A 128 16.10 22.83 -11.85
N SER A 129 17.08 23.09 -10.98
CA SER A 129 18.46 23.39 -11.41
C SER A 129 19.26 22.16 -11.87
N THR A 130 18.66 20.98 -11.88
CA THR A 130 19.33 19.72 -12.24
C THR A 130 19.05 19.39 -13.71
N THR A 131 20.10 19.09 -14.48
CA THR A 131 19.96 18.60 -15.87
C THR A 131 20.00 17.07 -15.94
N ASP A 132 20.13 16.44 -14.78
CA ASP A 132 20.22 15.00 -14.61
C ASP A 132 18.89 14.44 -14.07
N ASN A 133 18.63 13.18 -14.38
CA ASN A 133 17.54 12.44 -13.77
C ASN A 133 17.75 12.38 -12.24
N VAL A 134 16.75 12.84 -11.49
CA VAL A 134 16.72 12.74 -10.04
C VAL A 134 15.87 11.55 -9.64
N PHE A 135 16.34 10.79 -8.65
CA PHE A 135 15.54 9.74 -8.01
C PHE A 135 15.14 10.22 -6.62
N VAL A 136 13.84 10.41 -6.44
CA VAL A 136 13.20 10.70 -5.16
C VAL A 136 12.85 9.37 -4.51
N ASP A 137 13.14 9.24 -3.22
CA ASP A 137 12.82 8.06 -2.43
C ASP A 137 12.57 8.45 -0.97
N GLU A 138 11.30 8.66 -0.65
CA GLU A 138 10.85 9.15 0.63
C GLU A 138 10.17 8.05 1.43
N LEU A 139 10.60 7.87 2.67
CA LEU A 139 9.95 7.00 3.64
C LEU A 139 9.20 7.86 4.65
N ILE A 140 7.89 7.71 4.68
CA ILE A 140 6.99 8.49 5.52
C ILE A 140 6.40 7.55 6.55
N ALA A 141 6.62 7.87 7.83
CA ALA A 141 6.04 7.13 8.94
C ALA A 141 4.51 7.32 8.96
N LEU A 142 3.80 6.22 9.14
CA LEU A 142 2.37 6.17 9.33
C LEU A 142 2.11 5.58 10.71
N ASP A 143 1.47 6.31 11.60
CA ASP A 143 1.02 5.77 12.89
C ASP A 143 -0.46 5.38 12.78
N LEU A 144 -0.82 4.55 11.78
CA LEU A 144 -2.22 4.27 11.45
C LEU A 144 -2.69 2.90 11.99
N PRO A 145 -3.39 2.85 13.14
CA PRO A 145 -4.00 1.63 13.63
C PRO A 145 -5.22 1.25 12.78
N LEU A 146 -5.23 0.01 12.28
CA LEU A 146 -6.28 -0.57 11.44
C LEU A 146 -7.32 -1.34 12.26
N LEU A 147 -6.90 -1.93 13.38
CA LEU A 147 -7.74 -2.76 14.27
C LEU A 147 -8.98 -2.05 14.85
N HIS A 148 -8.92 -0.73 15.00
CA HIS A 148 -9.89 0.01 15.82
C HIS A 148 -10.94 0.78 15.01
N ASN A 149 -10.75 0.91 13.70
CA ASN A 149 -11.38 1.99 12.93
C ASN A 149 -12.27 1.53 11.77
N ASN A 150 -12.58 0.23 11.66
CA ASN A 150 -13.37 -0.34 10.55
C ASN A 150 -12.95 0.25 9.19
N ILE A 151 -11.64 0.42 9.01
CA ILE A 151 -11.09 1.10 7.83
C ILE A 151 -11.35 0.22 6.63
N GLN A 152 -12.04 0.78 5.64
CA GLN A 152 -12.41 0.02 4.43
C GLN A 152 -11.42 0.22 3.30
N LEU A 153 -10.78 1.39 3.24
CA LEU A 153 -9.97 1.79 2.12
C LEU A 153 -8.92 2.82 2.51
N LEU A 154 -7.72 2.65 1.97
CA LEU A 154 -6.70 3.69 1.90
C LEU A 154 -6.76 4.32 0.51
N VAL A 155 -6.82 5.64 0.43
CA VAL A 155 -6.83 6.36 -0.85
C VAL A 155 -5.72 7.38 -0.87
N VAL A 156 -4.94 7.31 -1.94
CA VAL A 156 -3.82 8.19 -2.19
C VAL A 156 -4.24 9.19 -3.23
N TYR A 157 -3.98 10.45 -2.93
CA TYR A 157 -4.08 11.56 -3.85
C TYR A 157 -2.65 12.01 -4.12
N LEU A 158 -2.22 11.96 -5.37
CA LEU A 158 -0.91 12.40 -5.79
C LEU A 158 -1.09 13.46 -6.88
N THR A 159 -0.66 14.68 -6.57
CA THR A 159 -0.60 15.78 -7.53
C THR A 159 0.86 16.03 -7.86
N LEU A 160 1.21 16.09 -9.15
CA LEU A 160 2.56 16.46 -9.57
C LEU A 160 2.52 17.92 -10.08
N GLY A 161 3.59 18.66 -9.87
CA GLY A 161 3.79 20.01 -10.35
C GLY A 161 4.35 19.98 -11.77
N ALA A 162 3.94 20.92 -12.61
CA ALA A 162 4.28 20.95 -14.03
C ALA A 162 5.79 21.16 -14.28
N ALA A 163 6.51 20.07 -14.45
CA ALA A 163 7.69 19.93 -15.29
C ALA A 163 7.76 18.45 -15.69
N GLU A 164 8.08 18.19 -16.96
CA GLU A 164 7.86 16.91 -17.65
C GLU A 164 8.32 15.69 -16.84
N SER A 165 7.39 15.06 -16.12
CA SER A 165 7.72 13.93 -15.28
C SER A 165 7.89 12.68 -16.13
N SER A 166 9.13 12.30 -16.42
CA SER A 166 9.42 11.03 -17.07
C SER A 166 9.45 9.89 -16.04
N GLY A 167 8.32 9.25 -15.80
CA GLY A 167 8.26 7.98 -15.05
C GLY A 167 7.08 7.85 -14.10
N ASN A 168 6.56 6.64 -14.03
CA ASN A 168 5.50 6.26 -13.10
C ASN A 168 6.05 6.17 -11.67
N PRO A 169 5.49 6.92 -10.70
CA PRO A 169 5.85 6.77 -9.31
C PRO A 169 5.49 5.38 -8.81
N ILE A 170 6.23 4.94 -7.80
CA ILE A 170 6.02 3.69 -7.10
C ILE A 170 5.64 4.04 -5.67
N MET A 171 4.61 3.39 -5.17
CA MET A 171 4.18 3.52 -3.79
C MET A 171 4.19 2.17 -3.11
N SER A 172 4.75 2.11 -1.91
CA SER A 172 4.71 0.89 -1.11
C SER A 172 4.20 1.18 0.29
N PHE A 173 3.35 0.32 0.83
CA PHE A 173 2.86 0.39 2.20
C PHE A 173 3.46 -0.75 3.01
N GLU A 174 3.95 -0.44 4.21
CA GLU A 174 4.31 -1.43 5.20
C GLU A 174 3.14 -1.68 6.13
N PHE A 175 2.73 -2.93 6.24
CA PHE A 175 1.69 -3.37 7.16
C PHE A 175 2.24 -4.32 8.22
N ASN A 176 1.69 -4.25 9.44
CA ASN A 176 2.05 -5.10 10.59
C ASN A 176 0.81 -5.66 11.29
#